data_AF-A0A1C1CN47-F1
#
_entry.id   AF-A0A1C1CN47-F1
#
_cell.length_a   1.000
_cell.length_b   1.000
_cell.length_c   1.000
_cell.angle_alpha   90.00
_cell.angle_beta   90.00
_cell.angle_gamma   90.00
#
_symmetry.space_group_name_H-M   'P 1'
#
loop_
_entity.id
_entity.type
_entity.pdbx_description
1 polymer ?
#
loop_
_entity_poly.entity_id
_entity_poly.type
_entity_poly.pdbx_seq_one_letter_code
_entity_poly.pdbx_strand_id
1 'polypeptide(L)'
;MADSMSEIKPSFNFASHASLSPFTVPYKTYIANRLNARSTKATSTPRHDNQRECDEYKYEYQHVAVGALVFSRVNRGIHLQLDSNVDSHVDSHVDPHVDPRLPFLVDSHVDSHVDSHVDSHVDSTASANANITYSDQLSEAGPVSDPDVDLDLDPRILLLRRSPHDSMPLRWEPPGGACDMDDPSILHACARELWEEAGLVARSILGVVSAEGRVFWTKSGKAVCKFEFVVDVDVDVEVHVHGTAGPPPLPPRVTLDPNEHVDFVWAREEECLAGRTRRGDQDVELVFTNEAQKMVILEGFRLVRNMTQPKHAEQAERPVRAGRVMWQ
;
A
#
# COMPACT_ATOMS: atom_id res chain seq x y z
N MET A 1 32.14 9.65 29.91
CA MET A 1 32.17 9.03 28.58
C MET A 1 30.79 8.45 28.37
N ALA A 2 29.88 9.21 27.73
CA ALA A 2 28.71 8.58 27.15
C ALA A 2 29.27 7.76 26.00
N ASP A 3 29.36 6.46 26.20
CA ASP A 3 29.68 5.54 25.13
C ASP A 3 28.71 5.87 24.02
N SER A 4 29.25 6.29 22.89
CA SER A 4 28.50 6.40 21.65
C SER A 4 27.95 5.01 21.43
N MET A 5 26.73 4.75 21.90
CA MET A 5 25.90 3.67 21.40
C MET A 5 25.76 4.00 19.93
N SER A 6 26.73 3.55 19.13
CA SER A 6 26.56 3.35 17.73
C SER A 6 25.28 2.54 17.65
N GLU A 7 24.19 3.21 17.28
CA GLU A 7 22.90 2.57 17.05
C GLU A 7 23.21 1.32 16.26
N ILE A 8 22.89 0.16 16.84
CA ILE A 8 23.12 -1.11 16.18
C ILE A 8 22.15 -1.09 15.00
N LYS A 9 22.64 -0.62 13.84
CA LYS A 9 21.87 -0.60 12.60
C LYS A 9 21.41 -2.04 12.36
N PRO A 10 20.09 -2.30 12.32
CA PRO A 10 19.61 -3.66 12.18
C PRO A 10 20.17 -4.26 10.88
N SER A 11 20.60 -5.52 10.95
CA SER A 11 20.93 -6.27 9.75
C SER A 11 19.63 -6.68 9.07
N PHE A 12 19.40 -6.20 7.85
CA PHE A 12 18.22 -6.53 7.07
C PHE A 12 18.44 -7.82 6.27
N ASN A 13 17.79 -8.90 6.67
CA ASN A 13 17.75 -10.15 5.91
C ASN A 13 16.39 -10.26 5.21
N PHE A 14 16.37 -10.10 3.89
CA PHE A 14 15.16 -10.22 3.07
C PHE A 14 15.43 -11.02 1.79
N ALA A 15 14.38 -11.63 1.26
CA ALA A 15 14.42 -12.20 -0.10
C ALA A 15 14.17 -11.10 -1.15
N SER A 16 14.64 -11.30 -2.37
CA SER A 16 14.29 -10.41 -3.49
C SER A 16 13.98 -11.21 -4.74
N HIS A 17 13.03 -10.72 -5.53
CA HIS A 17 12.69 -11.34 -6.81
C HIS A 17 13.87 -11.28 -7.79
N ALA A 18 14.09 -12.33 -8.58
CA ALA A 18 15.27 -12.46 -9.44
C ALA A 18 15.43 -11.31 -10.47
N SER A 19 14.32 -10.70 -10.90
CA SER A 19 14.33 -9.53 -11.78
C SER A 19 14.96 -8.28 -11.15
N LEU A 20 15.12 -8.27 -9.82
CA LEU A 20 15.74 -7.17 -9.07
C LEU A 20 17.25 -7.33 -8.91
N SER A 21 17.86 -8.35 -9.52
CA SER A 21 19.32 -8.56 -9.47
C SER A 21 20.18 -7.34 -9.89
N PRO A 22 19.75 -6.43 -10.78
CA PRO A 22 20.51 -5.21 -11.05
C PRO A 22 20.63 -4.28 -9.83
N PHE A 23 19.68 -4.34 -8.89
CA PHE A 23 19.60 -3.46 -7.72
C PHE A 23 20.32 -4.01 -6.48
N THR A 24 20.91 -5.21 -6.55
CA THR A 24 21.63 -5.88 -5.45
C THR A 24 23.09 -5.42 -5.34
N VAL A 25 23.41 -4.21 -5.78
CA VAL A 25 24.75 -3.60 -5.69
C VAL A 25 24.64 -2.18 -5.14
N PRO A 26 25.73 -1.61 -4.56
CA PRO A 26 25.73 -0.22 -4.09
C PRO A 26 25.32 0.74 -5.22
N TYR A 27 24.65 1.84 -4.87
CA TYR A 27 24.03 2.70 -5.87
C TYR A 27 25.04 3.32 -6.85
N LYS A 28 26.27 3.61 -6.40
CA LYS A 28 27.35 4.09 -7.29
C LYS A 28 27.79 3.03 -8.30
N THR A 29 27.84 1.76 -7.88
CA THR A 29 28.11 0.63 -8.77
C THR A 29 26.99 0.46 -9.79
N TYR A 30 25.73 0.61 -9.37
CA TYR A 30 24.58 0.60 -10.28
C TYR A 30 24.68 1.69 -11.35
N ILE A 31 24.98 2.94 -10.95
CA ILE A 31 25.19 4.07 -11.87
C ILE A 31 26.34 3.76 -12.85
N ALA A 32 27.49 3.31 -12.34
CA ALA A 32 28.65 2.98 -13.18
C ALA A 32 28.32 1.88 -14.21
N ASN A 33 27.61 0.82 -13.79
CA ASN A 33 27.18 -0.26 -14.68
C ASN A 33 26.24 0.24 -15.79
N ARG A 34 25.30 1.14 -15.47
CA ARG A 34 24.39 1.76 -16.44
C ARG A 34 25.13 2.64 -17.46
N LEU A 35 26.14 3.40 -17.02
CA LEU A 35 26.98 4.22 -17.92
C LEU A 35 27.83 3.34 -18.84
N ASN A 36 28.44 2.27 -18.31
CA ASN A 36 29.25 1.33 -19.10
C ASN A 36 28.42 0.62 -20.17
N ALA A 37 27.22 0.13 -19.82
CA ALA A 37 26.32 -0.54 -20.76
C ALA A 37 25.83 0.37 -21.91
N ARG A 38 25.88 1.71 -21.73
CA ARG A 38 25.61 2.67 -22.81
C ARG A 38 26.80 2.84 -23.74
N SER A 39 27.99 3.00 -23.17
CA SER A 39 29.21 3.15 -23.96
C SER A 39 29.35 2.02 -24.97
N THR A 40 29.03 0.78 -24.56
CA THR A 40 29.04 -0.39 -25.45
C THR A 40 27.94 -0.38 -26.52
N LYS A 41 26.74 0.14 -26.23
CA LYS A 41 25.65 0.21 -27.23
C LYS A 41 25.92 1.29 -28.29
N ALA A 42 26.44 2.44 -27.89
CA ALA A 42 26.70 3.57 -28.79
C ALA A 42 27.68 3.27 -29.92
N THR A 43 28.55 2.27 -29.76
CA THR A 43 29.52 1.84 -30.78
C THR A 43 28.89 0.97 -31.90
N SER A 44 27.67 0.45 -31.70
CA SER A 44 27.12 -0.64 -32.55
C SER A 44 26.04 -0.25 -33.57
N THR A 45 25.50 0.97 -33.58
CA THR A 45 24.40 1.36 -34.48
C THR A 45 24.69 2.63 -35.31
N PRO A 46 24.56 2.59 -36.67
CA PRO A 46 24.65 3.76 -37.55
C PRO A 46 23.46 4.73 -37.37
N ARG A 47 23.74 6.04 -37.48
CA ARG A 47 22.94 7.14 -36.90
C ARG A 47 21.91 7.72 -37.87
N HIS A 48 20.68 7.91 -37.41
CA HIS A 48 19.73 8.91 -37.92
C HIS A 48 19.50 9.97 -36.84
N ASP A 49 19.72 11.23 -37.22
CA ASP A 49 19.61 12.42 -36.38
C ASP A 49 18.16 12.73 -35.96
N ASN A 50 18.02 13.30 -34.76
CA ASN A 50 16.86 13.96 -34.14
C ASN A 50 16.21 13.31 -32.89
N GLN A 51 16.63 12.13 -32.44
CA GLN A 51 16.16 11.57 -31.14
C GLN A 51 17.15 11.78 -29.97
N ARG A 52 18.32 12.42 -30.21
CA ARG A 52 19.37 12.55 -29.17
C ARG A 52 19.01 13.48 -28.01
N GLU A 53 18.35 14.61 -28.28
CA GLU A 53 18.30 15.72 -27.31
C GLU A 53 17.47 15.40 -26.06
N CYS A 54 16.43 14.57 -26.18
CA CYS A 54 15.57 14.18 -25.05
C CYS A 54 16.11 12.97 -24.25
N ASP A 55 16.92 12.12 -24.87
CA ASP A 55 17.45 10.89 -24.25
C ASP A 55 18.81 11.09 -23.56
N GLU A 56 19.56 12.14 -23.93
CA GLU A 56 20.92 12.40 -23.43
C GLU A 56 20.97 12.63 -21.92
N TYR A 57 19.99 13.35 -21.36
CA TYR A 57 19.93 13.67 -19.92
C TYR A 57 19.23 12.63 -19.05
N LYS A 58 18.63 11.59 -19.64
CA LYS A 58 17.74 10.67 -18.90
C LYS A 58 18.43 9.86 -17.79
N TYR A 59 19.76 9.87 -17.73
CA TYR A 59 20.49 9.02 -16.79
C TYR A 59 21.79 9.60 -16.22
N GLU A 60 22.02 10.90 -16.36
CA GLU A 60 23.12 11.57 -15.68
C GLU A 60 22.70 11.96 -14.25
N TYR A 61 22.20 10.98 -13.49
CA TYR A 61 21.93 11.17 -12.07
C TYR A 61 23.15 10.78 -11.24
N GLN A 62 23.47 11.60 -10.24
CA GLN A 62 24.59 11.38 -9.34
C GLN A 62 24.17 10.57 -8.10
N HIS A 63 22.86 10.47 -7.85
CA HIS A 63 22.29 9.86 -6.66
C HIS A 63 21.09 8.98 -7.01
N VAL A 64 20.82 8.01 -6.14
CA VAL A 64 19.63 7.16 -6.21
C VAL A 64 18.80 7.39 -4.95
N ALA A 65 17.49 7.41 -5.10
CA ALA A 65 16.53 7.37 -4.01
C ALA A 65 15.61 6.15 -4.17
N VAL A 66 14.93 5.77 -3.11
CA VAL A 66 14.07 4.59 -3.06
C VAL A 66 12.71 4.95 -2.49
N GLY A 67 11.70 4.15 -2.84
CA GLY A 67 10.39 4.16 -2.18
C GLY A 67 9.93 2.73 -1.93
N ALA A 68 9.36 2.47 -0.76
CA ALA A 68 8.83 1.18 -0.36
C ALA A 68 7.29 1.21 -0.42
N LEU A 69 6.72 0.61 -1.47
CA LEU A 69 5.28 0.43 -1.61
C LEU A 69 4.86 -0.83 -0.84
N VAL A 70 4.39 -0.65 0.38
CA VAL A 70 3.89 -1.74 1.23
C VAL A 70 2.38 -1.85 1.08
N PHE A 71 1.90 -3.05 0.78
CA PHE A 71 0.47 -3.34 0.67
C PHE A 71 0.04 -4.33 1.75
N SER A 72 -0.97 -3.96 2.54
CA SER A 72 -1.68 -4.94 3.35
C SER A 72 -2.60 -5.75 2.43
N ARG A 73 -2.64 -7.06 2.68
CA ARG A 73 -3.60 -7.98 2.04
C ARG A 73 -4.72 -8.25 3.03
N VAL A 74 -5.83 -7.53 2.90
CA VAL A 74 -7.05 -7.83 3.66
C VAL A 74 -7.93 -8.72 2.80
N ASN A 75 -8.32 -9.88 3.32
CA ASN A 75 -9.24 -10.77 2.63
C ASN A 75 -10.68 -10.23 2.77
N ARG A 76 -11.33 -9.83 1.67
CA ARG A 76 -12.71 -9.29 1.69
C ARG A 76 -13.71 -10.22 2.37
N GLY A 77 -13.51 -11.53 2.25
CA GLY A 77 -14.39 -12.54 2.86
C GLY A 77 -14.47 -12.45 4.39
N ILE A 78 -13.42 -11.93 5.05
CA ILE A 78 -13.42 -11.77 6.51
C ILE A 78 -13.92 -10.36 6.90
N HIS A 79 -13.66 -9.34 6.09
CA HIS A 79 -14.11 -7.96 6.38
C HIS A 79 -15.64 -7.80 6.23
N LEU A 80 -16.26 -8.45 5.25
CA LEU A 80 -17.73 -8.44 5.13
C LEU A 80 -18.40 -9.14 6.31
N GLN A 81 -17.79 -10.20 6.86
CA GLN A 81 -18.32 -10.86 8.05
C GLN A 81 -18.12 -10.03 9.32
N LEU A 82 -17.01 -9.29 9.46
CA LEU A 82 -16.83 -8.42 10.62
C LEU A 82 -17.73 -7.18 10.56
N ASP A 83 -17.84 -6.52 9.40
CA ASP A 83 -18.72 -5.35 9.25
C ASP A 83 -20.19 -5.74 9.44
N SER A 84 -20.64 -6.85 8.85
CA SER A 84 -22.05 -7.27 9.03
C SER A 84 -22.35 -7.75 10.44
N ASN A 85 -21.38 -8.38 11.14
CA ASN A 85 -21.62 -8.89 12.49
C ASN A 85 -21.48 -7.80 13.55
N VAL A 86 -20.61 -6.81 13.37
CA VAL A 86 -20.52 -5.68 14.31
C VAL A 86 -21.73 -4.75 14.13
N ASP A 87 -22.16 -4.47 12.90
CA ASP A 87 -23.31 -3.59 12.67
C ASP A 87 -24.63 -4.27 13.08
N SER A 88 -24.80 -5.58 12.84
CA SER A 88 -26.02 -6.29 13.29
C SER A 88 -26.06 -6.64 14.78
N HIS A 89 -24.90 -6.81 15.45
CA HIS A 89 -24.89 -7.08 16.89
C HIS A 89 -24.92 -5.83 17.77
N VAL A 90 -24.43 -4.69 17.29
CA VAL A 90 -24.53 -3.43 18.03
C VAL A 90 -25.93 -2.82 17.88
N ASP A 91 -26.58 -2.95 16.71
CA ASP A 91 -27.90 -2.35 16.48
C ASP A 91 -29.08 -3.19 17.03
N SER A 92 -28.85 -4.45 17.42
CA SER A 92 -29.89 -5.31 18.03
C SER A 92 -29.86 -5.36 19.57
N HIS A 93 -28.80 -4.87 20.22
CA HIS A 93 -28.61 -5.00 21.68
C HIS A 93 -28.55 -3.69 22.45
N VAL A 94 -28.74 -2.53 21.80
CA VAL A 94 -29.12 -1.30 22.51
C VAL A 94 -30.64 -1.23 22.60
N ASP A 95 -31.17 -2.01 23.54
CA ASP A 95 -32.58 -1.98 23.96
C ASP A 95 -32.96 -0.56 24.47
N PRO A 96 -34.05 0.07 23.98
CA PRO A 96 -34.43 1.43 24.34
C PRO A 96 -35.01 1.49 25.76
N HIS A 97 -34.12 1.59 26.74
CA HIS A 97 -34.45 2.01 28.11
C HIS A 97 -33.88 3.39 28.45
N VAL A 98 -33.52 4.19 27.44
CA VAL A 98 -33.34 5.62 27.63
C VAL A 98 -34.74 6.24 27.79
N ASP A 99 -35.09 6.51 29.04
CA ASP A 99 -36.27 7.28 29.46
C ASP A 99 -36.46 8.52 28.56
N PRO A 100 -37.56 8.62 27.78
CA PRO A 100 -37.73 9.70 26.81
C PRO A 100 -38.08 11.06 27.45
N ARG A 101 -37.89 11.28 28.75
CA ARG A 101 -38.27 12.56 29.38
C ARG A 101 -37.31 13.72 29.21
N LEU A 102 -36.18 13.58 28.50
CA LEU A 102 -35.22 14.67 28.26
C LEU A 102 -34.62 14.50 26.86
N PRO A 103 -35.07 15.23 25.80
CA PRO A 103 -35.16 16.69 25.80
C PRO A 103 -36.41 17.22 25.06
N PHE A 104 -37.54 17.39 25.75
CA PHE A 104 -38.74 18.02 25.21
C PHE A 104 -38.78 19.55 25.33
N LEU A 105 -37.65 20.23 25.55
CA LEU A 105 -37.69 21.67 25.86
C LEU A 105 -36.75 22.58 25.06
N VAL A 106 -35.95 22.04 24.13
CA VAL A 106 -35.16 22.93 23.25
C VAL A 106 -34.94 22.32 21.87
N ASP A 107 -36.02 22.08 21.12
CA ASP A 107 -36.00 22.35 19.67
C ASP A 107 -37.39 22.42 18.99
N SER A 108 -38.47 22.60 19.75
CA SER A 108 -39.82 22.80 19.18
C SER A 108 -40.00 24.14 18.47
N HIS A 109 -38.94 24.94 18.30
CA HIS A 109 -39.01 26.30 17.77
C HIS A 109 -38.13 26.55 16.54
N VAL A 110 -37.42 25.55 16.00
CA VAL A 110 -36.61 25.76 14.78
C VAL A 110 -36.97 24.87 13.59
N ASP A 111 -37.70 23.76 13.73
CA ASP A 111 -38.10 22.95 12.54
C ASP A 111 -39.59 22.99 12.16
N SER A 112 -40.44 23.73 12.87
CA SER A 112 -41.84 23.94 12.42
C SER A 112 -41.97 24.85 11.20
N HIS A 113 -40.86 25.36 10.64
CA HIS A 113 -40.88 26.29 9.50
C HIS A 113 -40.07 25.85 8.29
N VAL A 114 -39.43 24.68 8.32
CA VAL A 114 -38.73 24.11 7.16
C VAL A 114 -39.05 22.62 7.05
N ASP A 115 -40.31 22.30 6.76
CA ASP A 115 -40.68 21.19 5.85
C ASP A 115 -42.19 20.92 5.73
N SER A 116 -43.06 21.81 6.24
CA SER A 116 -44.48 21.86 5.85
C SER A 116 -44.73 22.17 4.35
N HIS A 117 -43.69 22.11 3.51
CA HIS A 117 -43.76 22.20 2.05
C HIS A 117 -43.20 20.97 1.32
N VAL A 118 -42.86 19.89 2.02
CA VAL A 118 -42.64 18.57 1.42
C VAL A 118 -43.62 17.57 2.02
N ASP A 119 -44.89 17.94 2.05
CA ASP A 119 -45.99 17.02 2.29
C ASP A 119 -47.14 17.38 1.33
N SER A 120 -47.23 16.68 0.19
CA SER A 120 -48.48 16.49 -0.56
C SER A 120 -48.36 15.70 -1.88
N HIS A 121 -47.17 15.32 -2.38
CA HIS A 121 -47.08 14.64 -3.68
C HIS A 121 -46.15 13.42 -3.72
N VAL A 122 -46.37 12.42 -2.87
CA VAL A 122 -46.23 10.99 -3.24
C VAL A 122 -47.26 10.19 -2.44
N ASP A 123 -48.52 10.28 -2.85
CA ASP A 123 -49.57 9.35 -2.43
C ASP A 123 -50.02 8.52 -3.64
N SER A 124 -50.39 7.27 -3.37
CA SER A 124 -50.98 6.25 -4.25
C SER A 124 -50.06 5.23 -4.94
N THR A 125 -49.93 4.09 -4.24
CA THR A 125 -50.13 2.72 -4.76
C THR A 125 -49.12 2.13 -5.75
N ALA A 126 -48.20 1.31 -5.23
CA ALA A 126 -47.71 0.12 -5.92
C ALA A 126 -47.66 -1.06 -4.94
N SER A 127 -48.83 -1.43 -4.41
CA SER A 127 -49.05 -2.81 -3.96
C SER A 127 -49.26 -3.65 -5.22
N ALA A 128 -48.18 -4.23 -5.74
CA ALA A 128 -48.21 -5.20 -6.82
C ALA A 128 -47.16 -6.28 -6.55
N ASN A 129 -47.57 -7.24 -5.73
CA ASN A 129 -47.37 -8.67 -5.93
C ASN A 129 -46.03 -9.13 -6.53
N ALA A 130 -45.15 -9.65 -5.67
CA ALA A 130 -44.32 -10.80 -6.01
C ALA A 130 -44.20 -11.71 -4.79
N ASN A 131 -45.31 -12.40 -4.50
CA ASN A 131 -45.29 -13.66 -3.75
C ASN A 131 -44.43 -14.65 -4.56
N ILE A 132 -43.27 -15.07 -4.04
CA ILE A 132 -42.66 -16.33 -4.45
C ILE A 132 -42.67 -17.25 -3.22
N THR A 133 -43.57 -18.21 -3.32
CA THR A 133 -43.94 -19.24 -2.36
C THR A 133 -42.80 -20.23 -2.11
N TYR A 134 -42.54 -20.52 -0.84
CA TYR A 134 -41.77 -21.67 -0.38
C TYR A 134 -42.58 -22.96 -0.57
N SER A 135 -42.02 -23.95 -1.25
CA SER A 135 -42.53 -25.32 -1.25
C SER A 135 -41.38 -26.30 -1.47
N ASP A 136 -40.87 -26.78 -0.35
CA ASP A 136 -40.56 -28.17 -0.01
C ASP A 136 -40.09 -29.16 -1.11
N GLN A 137 -38.99 -29.86 -0.77
CA GLN A 137 -38.64 -31.25 -1.10
C GLN A 137 -37.41 -31.54 -2.00
N LEU A 138 -36.46 -32.24 -1.36
CA LEU A 138 -35.48 -33.24 -1.86
C LEU A 138 -34.15 -32.74 -2.42
N SER A 139 -33.05 -32.93 -1.67
CA SER A 139 -32.18 -34.12 -1.80
C SER A 139 -30.88 -33.98 -0.99
N GLU A 140 -30.47 -35.10 -0.41
CA GLU A 140 -29.27 -35.30 0.41
C GLU A 140 -27.96 -35.27 -0.40
N ALA A 141 -26.87 -35.01 0.33
CA ALA A 141 -25.48 -35.44 0.09
C ALA A 141 -24.53 -34.56 -0.76
N GLY A 142 -23.51 -34.00 -0.10
CA GLY A 142 -22.22 -33.61 -0.68
C GLY A 142 -21.43 -32.62 0.19
N PRO A 143 -20.16 -32.89 0.56
CA PRO A 143 -19.37 -31.99 1.39
C PRO A 143 -18.94 -30.76 0.58
N VAL A 144 -19.14 -29.57 1.13
CA VAL A 144 -18.68 -28.32 0.54
C VAL A 144 -17.16 -28.23 0.72
N SER A 145 -16.41 -28.71 -0.28
CA SER A 145 -14.96 -28.55 -0.34
C SER A 145 -14.49 -28.64 -1.80
N ASP A 146 -14.33 -27.51 -2.50
CA ASP A 146 -13.14 -27.22 -3.33
C ASP A 146 -13.12 -25.74 -3.85
N PRO A 147 -12.01 -25.20 -4.41
CA PRO A 147 -11.12 -24.26 -3.72
C PRO A 147 -10.86 -22.99 -4.58
N ASP A 148 -11.90 -22.44 -5.21
CA ASP A 148 -11.82 -21.16 -5.94
C ASP A 148 -12.34 -20.04 -5.05
N VAL A 149 -11.75 -19.88 -3.85
CA VAL A 149 -11.80 -18.57 -3.21
C VAL A 149 -10.96 -17.68 -4.11
N ASP A 150 -11.61 -17.05 -5.09
CA ASP A 150 -11.15 -15.80 -5.68
C ASP A 150 -11.03 -14.87 -4.48
N LEU A 151 -9.85 -14.90 -3.84
CA LEU A 151 -9.50 -14.00 -2.77
C LEU A 151 -9.54 -12.65 -3.44
N ASP A 152 -10.71 -12.01 -3.38
CA ASP A 152 -10.98 -10.69 -3.89
C ASP A 152 -10.13 -9.77 -3.01
N LEU A 153 -8.83 -9.72 -3.34
CA LEU A 153 -7.82 -9.03 -2.58
C LEU A 153 -8.17 -7.56 -2.71
N ASP A 154 -8.36 -6.92 -1.57
CA ASP A 154 -8.56 -5.49 -1.46
C ASP A 154 -7.24 -4.87 -1.00
N PRO A 155 -6.24 -4.73 -1.89
CA PRO A 155 -4.94 -4.22 -1.51
C PRO A 155 -5.12 -2.81 -0.94
N ARG A 156 -4.43 -2.52 0.15
CA ARG A 156 -4.34 -1.16 0.71
C ARG A 156 -2.88 -0.80 0.89
N ILE A 157 -2.48 0.35 0.37
CA ILE A 157 -1.10 0.83 0.43
C ILE A 157 -0.86 1.65 1.70
N LEU A 158 0.30 1.47 2.33
CA LEU A 158 0.76 2.36 3.40
C LEU A 158 1.15 3.72 2.84
N LEU A 159 0.55 4.77 3.40
CA LEU A 159 0.95 6.16 3.16
C LEU A 159 1.28 6.84 4.48
N LEU A 160 2.38 7.58 4.51
CA LEU A 160 2.84 8.38 5.63
C LEU A 160 2.55 9.86 5.35
N ARG A 161 2.18 10.62 6.40
CA ARG A 161 1.95 12.06 6.32
C ARG A 161 3.16 12.80 6.88
N ARG A 162 3.81 13.59 6.04
CA ARG A 162 4.98 14.41 6.39
C ARG A 162 4.68 15.35 7.56
N SER A 163 5.68 15.57 8.41
CA SER A 163 5.57 16.48 9.54
C SER A 163 5.30 17.93 9.11
N PRO A 164 4.69 18.77 9.97
CA PRO A 164 4.46 20.18 9.68
C PRO A 164 5.73 21.01 9.48
N HIS A 165 6.88 20.51 9.97
CA HIS A 165 8.15 21.23 9.98
C HIS A 165 9.05 20.88 8.79
N ASP A 166 8.66 19.89 7.98
CA ASP A 166 9.40 19.50 6.79
C ASP A 166 8.97 20.32 5.56
N SER A 167 9.76 20.27 4.50
CA SER A 167 9.37 20.67 3.16
C SER A 167 8.14 19.90 2.69
N MET A 168 7.23 20.58 1.97
CA MET A 168 5.94 20.00 1.55
C MET A 168 5.15 19.42 2.76
N PRO A 169 4.87 20.25 3.78
CA PRO A 169 4.31 19.77 5.04
C PRO A 169 2.93 19.14 4.86
N LEU A 170 2.61 18.17 5.71
CA LEU A 170 1.31 17.48 5.77
C LEU A 170 0.90 16.73 4.49
N ARG A 171 1.81 16.57 3.53
CA ARG A 171 1.56 15.79 2.32
C ARG A 171 1.81 14.31 2.53
N TRP A 172 1.15 13.50 1.71
CA TRP A 172 1.19 12.04 1.78
C TRP A 172 2.18 11.43 0.78
N GLU A 173 2.90 10.40 1.23
CA GLU A 173 3.81 9.62 0.40
C GLU A 173 4.03 8.20 0.96
N PRO A 174 4.49 7.24 0.14
CA PRO A 174 5.01 5.98 0.66
C PRO A 174 6.36 6.21 1.36
N PRO A 175 6.76 5.32 2.30
CA PRO A 175 8.07 5.39 2.92
C PRO A 175 9.21 5.42 1.90
N GLY A 176 10.28 6.19 2.13
CA GLY A 176 11.51 6.10 1.37
C GLY A 176 12.33 7.37 1.24
N GLY A 177 13.65 7.22 1.38
CA GLY A 177 14.63 8.28 1.23
C GLY A 177 15.73 8.01 0.20
N ALA A 178 16.92 8.54 0.47
CA ALA A 178 18.07 8.48 -0.43
C ALA A 178 18.93 7.25 -0.13
N CYS A 179 19.57 6.67 -1.15
CA CYS A 179 20.59 5.67 -0.91
C CYS A 179 21.84 6.32 -0.29
N ASP A 180 22.35 5.70 0.77
CA ASP A 180 23.60 6.10 1.41
C ASP A 180 24.81 5.40 0.79
N MET A 181 25.98 5.96 1.09
CA MET A 181 27.27 5.41 0.68
C MET A 181 27.56 4.02 1.26
N ASP A 182 27.07 3.78 2.47
CA ASP A 182 27.32 2.56 3.24
C ASP A 182 26.21 1.51 3.07
N ASP A 183 25.17 1.80 2.28
CA ASP A 183 24.15 0.80 1.94
C ASP A 183 24.75 -0.29 1.04
N PRO A 184 24.70 -1.57 1.42
CA PRO A 184 25.27 -2.67 0.64
C PRO A 184 24.66 -2.79 -0.76
N SER A 185 23.42 -2.32 -0.93
CA SER A 185 22.74 -2.25 -2.22
C SER A 185 21.57 -1.27 -2.20
N ILE A 186 21.04 -0.92 -3.38
CA ILE A 186 19.81 -0.12 -3.49
C ILE A 186 18.64 -0.79 -2.76
N LEU A 187 18.56 -2.13 -2.80
CA LEU A 187 17.53 -2.87 -2.06
C LEU A 187 17.69 -2.77 -0.54
N HIS A 188 18.93 -2.74 -0.04
CA HIS A 188 19.19 -2.53 1.39
C HIS A 188 18.85 -1.11 1.82
N ALA A 189 19.07 -0.10 0.97
CA ALA A 189 18.58 1.26 1.21
C ALA A 189 17.04 1.25 1.34
N CYS A 190 16.33 0.56 0.45
CA CYS A 190 14.87 0.45 0.52
C CYS A 190 14.38 -0.19 1.82
N ALA A 191 15.04 -1.26 2.29
CA ALA A 191 14.71 -1.92 3.55
C ALA A 191 15.02 -1.03 4.77
N ARG A 192 16.14 -0.30 4.74
CA ARG A 192 16.52 0.66 5.78
C ARG A 192 15.50 1.78 5.93
N GLU A 193 15.19 2.47 4.84
CA GLU A 193 14.27 3.60 4.84
C GLU A 193 12.86 3.18 5.29
N LEU A 194 12.41 1.98 4.89
CA LEU A 194 11.14 1.44 5.37
C LEU A 194 11.12 1.24 6.89
N TRP A 195 12.23 0.76 7.46
CA TRP A 195 12.35 0.56 8.90
C TRP A 195 12.47 1.88 9.65
N GLU A 196 13.27 2.84 9.14
CA GLU A 196 13.46 4.16 9.74
C GLU A 196 12.14 4.97 9.76
N GLU A 197 11.39 4.99 8.66
CA GLU A 197 10.20 5.85 8.54
C GLU A 197 8.89 5.20 9.02
N ALA A 198 8.81 3.86 9.05
CA ALA A 198 7.57 3.14 9.39
C ALA A 198 7.73 2.05 10.45
N GLY A 199 8.95 1.76 10.91
CA GLY A 199 9.23 0.66 11.85
C GLY A 199 8.99 -0.74 11.28
N LEU A 200 8.77 -0.86 9.96
CA LEU A 200 8.43 -2.13 9.32
C LEU A 200 9.69 -2.85 8.83
N VAL A 201 9.72 -4.17 9.01
CA VAL A 201 10.83 -5.02 8.54
C VAL A 201 10.45 -5.66 7.22
N ALA A 202 11.27 -5.42 6.19
CA ALA A 202 11.09 -6.06 4.89
C ALA A 202 11.35 -7.57 4.99
N ARG A 203 10.35 -8.38 4.61
CA ARG A 203 10.47 -9.84 4.45
C ARG A 203 10.95 -10.19 3.06
N SER A 204 10.35 -9.56 2.05
CA SER A 204 10.73 -9.73 0.66
C SER A 204 10.46 -8.51 -0.21
N ILE A 205 11.31 -8.27 -1.20
CA ILE A 205 11.12 -7.21 -2.21
C ILE A 205 10.71 -7.86 -3.53
N LEU A 206 9.46 -7.60 -3.93
CA LEU A 206 8.74 -8.38 -4.93
C LEU A 206 8.93 -7.86 -6.36
N GLY A 207 9.11 -6.55 -6.53
CA GLY A 207 9.27 -5.94 -7.84
C GLY A 207 9.55 -4.45 -7.76
N VAL A 208 9.68 -3.82 -8.92
CA VAL A 208 9.91 -2.38 -9.08
C VAL A 208 8.90 -1.82 -10.07
N VAL A 209 8.32 -0.66 -9.77
CA VAL A 209 7.32 0.01 -10.61
C VAL A 209 7.87 0.34 -11.98
N SER A 210 9.09 0.88 -12.04
CA SER A 210 9.80 1.17 -13.28
C SER A 210 11.26 0.76 -13.17
N ALA A 211 11.71 -0.15 -14.03
CA ALA A 211 13.12 -0.55 -14.10
C ALA A 211 14.06 0.59 -14.52
N GLU A 212 13.53 1.65 -15.14
CA GLU A 212 14.28 2.86 -15.50
C GLU A 212 14.27 3.93 -14.41
N GLY A 213 13.42 3.77 -13.39
CA GLY A 213 13.22 4.77 -12.33
C GLY A 213 12.62 6.08 -12.84
N ARG A 214 12.47 7.04 -11.93
CA ARG A 214 12.06 8.43 -12.24
C ARG A 214 13.19 9.39 -11.89
N VAL A 215 13.62 10.19 -12.85
CA VAL A 215 14.65 11.20 -12.63
C VAL A 215 14.01 12.55 -12.28
N PHE A 216 14.53 13.21 -11.25
CA PHE A 216 14.16 14.57 -10.88
C PHE A 216 15.39 15.35 -10.39
N TRP A 217 15.25 16.67 -10.33
CA TRP A 217 16.31 17.58 -9.90
C TRP A 217 16.00 18.14 -8.50
N THR A 218 17.00 18.08 -7.62
CA THR A 218 16.93 18.71 -6.29
C THR A 218 17.08 20.24 -6.38
N LYS A 219 16.72 20.97 -5.33
CA LYS A 219 16.95 22.43 -5.24
C LYS A 219 18.43 22.81 -5.40
N SER A 220 19.35 21.92 -5.03
CA SER A 220 20.80 22.11 -5.20
C SER A 220 21.31 21.76 -6.61
N GLY A 221 20.43 21.42 -7.56
CA GLY A 221 20.82 21.07 -8.93
C GLY A 221 21.41 19.66 -9.10
N LYS A 222 21.29 18.79 -8.10
CA LYS A 222 21.68 17.37 -8.23
C LYS A 222 20.56 16.58 -8.88
N ALA A 223 20.89 15.72 -9.85
CA ALA A 223 19.97 14.79 -10.47
C ALA A 223 19.91 13.50 -9.64
N VAL A 224 18.69 13.08 -9.31
CA VAL A 224 18.38 11.90 -8.50
C VAL A 224 17.47 10.99 -9.31
N CYS A 225 17.78 9.68 -9.34
CA CYS A 225 16.87 8.67 -9.87
C CYS A 225 16.19 7.93 -8.72
N LYS A 226 14.85 8.00 -8.65
CA LYS A 226 14.06 7.27 -7.65
C LYS A 226 13.51 5.98 -8.24
N PHE A 227 13.63 4.89 -7.48
CA PHE A 227 13.02 3.59 -7.77
C PHE A 227 12.00 3.25 -6.68
N GLU A 228 10.78 2.90 -7.07
CA GLU A 228 9.75 2.47 -6.14
C GLU A 228 9.53 0.97 -6.21
N PHE A 229 9.79 0.29 -5.10
CA PHE A 229 9.75 -1.15 -4.97
C PHE A 229 8.47 -1.58 -4.27
N VAL A 230 7.88 -2.69 -4.71
CA VAL A 230 6.81 -3.37 -3.97
C VAL A 230 7.47 -4.23 -2.90
N VAL A 231 7.16 -3.93 -1.64
CA VAL A 231 7.77 -4.58 -0.48
C VAL A 231 6.69 -5.31 0.31
N ASP A 232 7.01 -6.54 0.66
CA ASP A 232 6.23 -7.37 1.53
C ASP A 232 6.96 -7.48 2.87
N VAL A 233 6.22 -7.27 3.96
CA VAL A 233 6.75 -7.03 5.30
C VAL A 233 6.38 -8.17 6.24
N ASP A 234 7.16 -8.34 7.29
CA ASP A 234 6.77 -9.22 8.39
C ASP A 234 5.54 -8.62 9.10
N VAL A 235 4.55 -9.48 9.37
CA VAL A 235 3.40 -9.16 10.21
C VAL A 235 3.62 -9.77 11.58
N ASP A 236 3.39 -9.01 12.63
CA ASP A 236 3.27 -9.57 13.97
C ASP A 236 2.02 -10.45 13.99
N VAL A 237 2.20 -11.78 13.97
CA VAL A 237 1.08 -12.70 14.16
C VAL A 237 0.78 -12.72 15.65
N GLU A 238 -0.32 -12.10 16.06
CA GLU A 238 -0.88 -12.35 17.39
C GLU A 238 -1.32 -13.82 17.45
N VAL A 239 -0.52 -14.66 18.13
CA VAL A 239 -0.86 -16.05 18.39
C VAL A 239 -2.07 -16.07 19.32
N HIS A 240 -3.26 -16.27 18.77
CA HIS A 240 -4.48 -16.45 19.55
C HIS A 240 -4.43 -17.81 20.25
N VAL A 241 -4.18 -17.77 21.55
CA VAL A 241 -4.40 -18.92 22.44
C VAL A 241 -5.92 -19.17 22.45
N HIS A 242 -6.35 -20.38 22.10
CA HIS A 242 -7.73 -20.92 22.14
C HIS A 242 -8.45 -21.26 20.82
N GLY A 243 -7.75 -21.49 19.71
CA GLY A 243 -8.25 -22.35 18.62
C GLY A 243 -9.54 -21.89 17.91
N THR A 244 -10.07 -20.72 18.23
CA THR A 244 -11.12 -20.03 17.49
C THR A 244 -10.47 -19.28 16.33
N ALA A 245 -11.06 -19.37 15.13
CA ALA A 245 -10.67 -18.51 14.01
C ALA A 245 -10.81 -17.04 14.46
N GLY A 246 -9.68 -16.41 14.76
CA GLY A 246 -9.65 -15.01 15.16
C GLY A 246 -10.05 -14.08 14.01
N PRO A 247 -10.27 -12.79 14.28
CA PRO A 247 -10.45 -11.78 13.25
C PRO A 247 -9.30 -11.81 12.23
N PRO A 248 -9.50 -11.25 11.02
CA PRO A 248 -8.50 -11.29 9.97
C PRO A 248 -7.18 -10.68 10.47
N PRO A 249 -6.02 -11.11 9.96
CA PRO A 249 -4.75 -10.54 10.38
C PRO A 249 -4.81 -9.01 10.23
N LEU A 250 -4.57 -8.32 11.34
CA LEU A 250 -4.50 -6.86 11.35
C LEU A 250 -3.35 -6.41 10.43
N PRO A 251 -3.45 -5.22 9.83
CA PRO A 251 -2.33 -4.67 9.09
C PRO A 251 -1.09 -4.54 10.01
N PRO A 252 0.14 -4.59 9.44
CA PRO A 252 1.37 -4.41 10.19
C PRO A 252 1.32 -3.15 11.06
N ARG A 253 1.87 -3.23 12.27
CA ARG A 253 1.95 -2.09 13.19
C ARG A 253 3.00 -1.10 12.68
N VAL A 254 2.55 0.10 12.31
CA VAL A 254 3.40 1.21 11.86
C VAL A 254 3.88 2.02 13.07
N THR A 255 5.17 2.34 13.11
CA THR A 255 5.78 3.23 14.12
C THR A 255 6.47 4.38 13.41
N LEU A 256 6.10 5.62 13.74
CA LEU A 256 6.61 6.84 13.10
C LEU A 256 7.55 7.62 14.02
N ASP A 257 8.54 8.32 13.45
CA ASP A 257 9.18 9.45 14.12
C ASP A 257 8.33 10.72 13.89
N PRO A 258 7.74 11.34 14.93
CA PRO A 258 6.92 12.55 14.79
C PRO A 258 7.66 13.76 14.21
N ASN A 259 9.01 13.76 14.19
CA ASN A 259 9.79 14.81 13.52
C ASN A 259 9.77 14.67 12.00
N GLU A 260 9.60 13.45 11.47
CA GLU A 260 9.59 13.15 10.04
C GLU A 260 8.15 12.95 9.51
N HIS A 261 7.34 12.14 10.20
CA HIS A 261 5.96 11.83 9.82
C HIS A 261 5.02 11.81 11.03
N VAL A 262 3.83 12.37 10.87
CA VAL A 262 2.89 12.63 11.97
C VAL A 262 1.58 11.84 11.91
N ASP A 263 1.32 11.15 10.79
CA ASP A 263 0.13 10.31 10.61
C ASP A 263 0.42 9.22 9.56
N PHE A 264 -0.39 8.16 9.54
CA PHE A 264 -0.34 7.15 8.49
C PHE A 264 -1.75 6.64 8.16
N VAL A 265 -1.94 6.14 6.94
CA VAL A 265 -3.17 5.44 6.51
C VAL A 265 -2.84 4.21 5.66
N TRP A 266 -3.77 3.26 5.67
CA TRP A 266 -3.83 2.16 4.70
C TRP A 266 -4.92 2.47 3.67
N ALA A 267 -4.54 3.05 2.54
CA ALA A 267 -5.47 3.58 1.54
C ALA A 267 -5.73 2.60 0.40
N ARG A 268 -6.98 2.55 -0.10
CA ARG A 268 -7.35 1.80 -1.32
C ARG A 268 -6.95 2.53 -2.60
N GLU A 269 -6.96 1.81 -3.73
CA GLU A 269 -6.70 2.39 -5.05
C GLU A 269 -7.71 3.52 -5.35
N GLU A 270 -8.99 3.31 -5.08
CA GLU A 270 -10.06 4.29 -5.32
C GLU A 270 -9.93 5.52 -4.42
N GLU A 271 -9.46 5.34 -3.18
CA GLU A 271 -9.22 6.43 -2.22
C GLU A 271 -8.03 7.29 -2.66
N CYS A 272 -6.94 6.64 -3.11
CA CYS A 272 -5.81 7.34 -3.71
C CYS A 272 -6.21 8.12 -4.98
N LEU A 273 -7.05 7.52 -5.84
CA LEU A 273 -7.60 8.21 -7.02
C LEU A 273 -8.44 9.43 -6.62
N ALA A 274 -9.36 9.26 -5.67
CA ALA A 274 -10.27 10.28 -5.19
C ALA A 274 -9.58 11.39 -4.37
N GLY A 275 -8.35 11.14 -3.88
CA GLY A 275 -7.63 12.08 -3.03
C GLY A 275 -8.21 12.20 -1.62
N ARG A 276 -8.90 11.17 -1.14
CA ARG A 276 -9.50 11.14 0.21
C ARG A 276 -9.75 9.71 0.69
N THR A 277 -9.70 9.50 2.00
CA THR A 277 -10.08 8.25 2.68
C THR A 277 -10.88 8.57 3.95
N ARG A 278 -11.35 7.54 4.67
CA ARG A 278 -12.04 7.67 5.96
C ARG A 278 -11.31 6.90 7.05
N ARG A 279 -11.22 7.51 8.24
CA ARG A 279 -10.77 6.87 9.47
C ARG A 279 -11.87 6.99 10.52
N GLY A 280 -12.66 5.93 10.69
CA GLY A 280 -13.93 6.02 11.42
C GLY A 280 -14.82 7.08 10.75
N ASP A 281 -15.32 8.03 11.54
CA ASP A 281 -16.16 9.14 11.07
C ASP A 281 -15.37 10.33 10.51
N GLN A 282 -14.03 10.27 10.51
CA GLN A 282 -13.18 11.37 10.05
C GLN A 282 -12.84 11.21 8.57
N ASP A 283 -13.19 12.22 7.77
CA ASP A 283 -12.68 12.35 6.40
C ASP A 283 -11.21 12.81 6.43
N VAL A 284 -10.35 12.13 5.67
CA VAL A 284 -8.92 12.41 5.56
C VAL A 284 -8.59 12.74 4.11
N GLU A 285 -8.12 13.95 3.85
CA GLU A 285 -7.67 14.35 2.51
C GLU A 285 -6.27 13.81 2.21
N LEU A 286 -6.11 13.18 1.04
CA LEU A 286 -4.87 12.57 0.57
C LEU A 286 -4.17 13.48 -0.47
N VAL A 287 -3.63 14.60 0.00
CA VAL A 287 -2.80 15.49 -0.84
C VAL A 287 -1.37 14.93 -0.95
N PHE A 288 -1.05 14.32 -2.09
CA PHE A 288 0.28 13.77 -2.35
C PHE A 288 1.36 14.85 -2.55
N THR A 289 2.62 14.49 -2.31
CA THR A 289 3.77 15.41 -2.49
C THR A 289 3.85 16.03 -3.88
N ASN A 290 3.56 15.24 -4.92
CA ASN A 290 3.40 15.70 -6.30
C ASN A 290 2.58 14.69 -7.12
N GLU A 291 2.13 15.10 -8.31
CA GLU A 291 1.34 14.24 -9.20
C GLU A 291 2.11 12.98 -9.65
N ALA A 292 3.42 13.08 -9.87
CA ALA A 292 4.22 11.92 -10.25
C ALA A 292 4.26 10.85 -9.13
N GLN A 293 4.26 11.26 -7.86
CA GLN A 293 4.17 10.35 -6.72
C GLN A 293 2.81 9.64 -6.68
N LYS A 294 1.71 10.36 -6.94
CA LYS A 294 0.36 9.78 -7.09
C LYS A 294 0.33 8.72 -8.19
N MET A 295 0.87 9.03 -9.37
CA MET A 295 0.89 8.09 -10.50
C MET A 295 1.68 6.81 -10.20
N VAL A 296 2.79 6.91 -9.46
CA VAL A 296 3.56 5.73 -9.03
C VAL A 296 2.79 4.87 -8.04
N ILE A 297 2.02 5.46 -7.13
CA ILE A 297 1.17 4.72 -6.19
C ILE A 297 0.14 3.89 -6.98
N LEU A 298 -0.55 4.52 -7.94
CA LEU A 298 -1.54 3.84 -8.80
C LEU A 298 -0.91 2.72 -9.64
N GLU A 299 0.28 2.95 -10.19
CA GLU A 299 1.01 1.92 -10.91
C GLU A 299 1.47 0.77 -9.99
N GLY A 300 1.76 1.07 -8.71
CA GLY A 300 2.00 0.07 -7.67
C GLY A 300 0.81 -0.87 -7.47
N PHE A 301 -0.41 -0.33 -7.38
CA PHE A 301 -1.63 -1.15 -7.32
C PHE A 301 -1.77 -2.06 -8.55
N ARG A 302 -1.53 -1.51 -9.75
CA ARG A 302 -1.54 -2.28 -11.00
C ARG A 302 -0.51 -3.43 -10.97
N LEU A 303 0.70 -3.16 -10.46
CA LEU A 303 1.76 -4.15 -10.35
C LEU A 303 1.39 -5.28 -9.36
N VAL A 304 0.87 -4.93 -8.18
CA VAL A 304 0.42 -5.92 -7.19
C VAL A 304 -0.70 -6.81 -7.74
N ARG A 305 -1.70 -6.23 -8.42
CA ARG A 305 -2.77 -7.00 -9.08
C ARG A 305 -2.22 -8.02 -10.08
N ASN A 306 -1.19 -7.67 -10.85
CA ASN A 306 -0.57 -8.61 -11.79
C ASN A 306 0.23 -9.72 -11.09
N MET A 307 0.87 -9.40 -9.95
CA MET A 307 1.61 -10.39 -9.15
C MET A 307 0.69 -11.42 -8.48
N THR A 308 -0.55 -11.05 -8.16
CA THR A 308 -1.52 -11.93 -7.47
C THR A 308 -2.42 -12.71 -8.41
N GLN A 309 -2.41 -12.44 -9.72
CA GLN A 309 -3.20 -13.23 -10.67
C GLN A 309 -2.68 -14.68 -10.77
N PRO A 310 -3.57 -15.69 -10.81
CA PRO A 310 -3.18 -17.11 -10.84
C PRO A 310 -2.20 -17.47 -11.97
N LYS A 311 -2.34 -16.82 -13.14
CA LYS A 311 -1.47 -17.05 -14.30
C LYS A 311 0.00 -16.69 -14.06
N HIS A 312 0.30 -15.87 -13.05
CA HIS A 312 1.66 -15.46 -12.70
C HIS A 312 2.20 -16.15 -11.44
N ALA A 313 1.33 -16.62 -10.53
CA ALA A 313 1.73 -17.36 -9.33
C ALA A 313 2.53 -18.64 -9.68
N GLU A 314 2.16 -19.36 -10.74
CA GLU A 314 2.89 -20.54 -11.23
C GLU A 314 4.34 -20.26 -11.66
N GLN A 315 4.67 -19.02 -12.02
CA GLN A 315 6.03 -18.63 -12.43
C GLN A 315 6.90 -18.20 -11.24
N ALA A 316 6.30 -17.66 -10.18
CA ALA A 316 7.01 -17.18 -8.99
C ALA A 316 7.49 -18.31 -8.06
N GLU A 317 6.78 -19.45 -8.03
CA GLU A 317 7.06 -20.54 -7.09
C GLU A 317 8.12 -21.55 -7.55
N ARG A 318 8.75 -21.40 -8.73
CA ARG A 318 9.89 -22.26 -9.07
C ARG A 318 11.12 -21.81 -8.27
N PRO A 319 11.51 -22.51 -7.19
CA PRO A 319 12.69 -22.12 -6.46
C PRO A 319 13.88 -22.43 -7.38
N VAL A 320 14.69 -21.42 -7.67
CA VAL A 320 16.00 -21.66 -8.28
C VAL A 320 16.77 -22.48 -7.26
N ARG A 321 16.85 -23.79 -7.53
CA ARG A 321 17.57 -24.77 -6.69
C ARG A 321 18.98 -24.23 -6.51
N ALA A 322 19.30 -23.75 -5.31
CA ALA A 322 20.61 -23.24 -4.97
C ALA A 322 21.65 -24.30 -5.34
N GLY A 323 22.43 -24.02 -6.39
CA GLY A 323 23.50 -24.89 -6.82
C GLY A 323 24.48 -25.05 -5.68
N ARG A 324 24.58 -26.25 -5.14
CA ARG A 324 25.57 -26.64 -4.14
C ARG A 324 26.95 -26.42 -4.76
N VAL A 325 27.60 -25.31 -4.42
CA VAL A 325 29.02 -25.08 -4.75
C VAL A 325 29.82 -26.05 -3.88
N MET A 326 30.29 -27.13 -4.50
CA MET A 326 31.29 -28.00 -3.89
C MET A 326 32.63 -27.28 -3.99
N TRP A 327 33.17 -26.91 -2.83
CA TRP A 327 34.57 -26.53 -2.70
C TRP A 327 35.42 -27.79 -2.91
N GLN A 328 36.31 -27.77 -3.91
CA GLN A 328 37.51 -28.59 -3.95
C GLN A 328 38.68 -27.74 -3.46
#